data_AF-A0AAN8C456-F1
#
_entry.id   AF-A0AAN8C456-F1
#
_cell.length_a   1.000
_cell.length_b   1.000
_cell.length_c   1.000
_cell.angle_alpha   90.00
_cell.angle_beta   90.00
_cell.angle_gamma   90.00
#
_symmetry.space_group_name_H-M   'P 1'
#
loop_
_entity.id
_entity.type
_entity.pdbx_description
1 polymer ?
#
loop_
_entity_poly.entity_id
_entity_poly.type
_entity_poly.pdbx_seq_one_letter_code
_entity_poly.pdbx_strand_id
1 'polypeptide(L)'
;MCDSAGVSQAEALKEENDSLRCQLDAYRNEVELLKQEQGKNQPMISEEDNTRAQQLSFLQQALQGMQKQLFKMREELKEREAELEKSVEDKQQLNNQVLNLKEGLLNLQNTDIVQLEKSQQDDRGGEENANQTSEATVSTVVSCSQEKEGPQEKNPLSPVNSEREALLVGIIATFLHVHPFGASIEYICSYLQRLDTKINTSEVEALLSRLPCTFRQELSGVGASLEKRWSFCGFQGIKST
;
A
#
# COMPACT_ATOMS: atom_id res chain seq x y z
N MET A 1 25.74 101.66 -10.60
CA MET A 1 24.62 100.71 -10.77
C MET A 1 25.02 99.39 -11.46
N CYS A 2 26.20 99.26 -12.09
CA CYS A 2 26.62 98.00 -12.73
C CYS A 2 27.18 96.91 -11.78
N ASP A 3 27.78 97.28 -10.64
CA ASP A 3 28.42 96.28 -9.76
C ASP A 3 27.44 95.35 -9.03
N SER A 4 26.22 95.82 -8.73
CA SER A 4 25.21 95.02 -8.04
C SER A 4 24.69 93.85 -8.89
N ALA A 5 24.63 94.01 -10.22
CA ALA A 5 24.15 92.95 -11.12
C ALA A 5 25.18 91.82 -11.27
N GLY A 6 26.48 92.15 -11.26
CA GLY A 6 27.56 91.17 -11.30
C GLY A 6 27.65 90.35 -10.01
N VAL A 7 27.41 90.98 -8.85
CA VAL A 7 27.38 90.28 -7.55
C VAL A 7 26.19 89.30 -7.49
N SER A 8 24.99 89.71 -7.91
CA SER A 8 23.82 88.81 -7.93
C SER A 8 23.99 87.62 -8.88
N GLN A 9 24.66 87.81 -10.02
CA GLN A 9 24.97 86.70 -10.92
C GLN A 9 26.00 85.73 -10.32
N ALA A 10 27.00 86.25 -9.60
CA ALA A 10 27.99 85.42 -8.92
C ALA A 10 27.38 84.62 -7.76
N GLU A 11 26.43 85.21 -7.02
CA GLU A 11 25.69 84.52 -5.95
C GLU A 11 24.80 83.40 -6.52
N ALA A 12 24.09 83.64 -7.62
CA ALA A 12 23.27 82.61 -8.27
C ALA A 12 24.11 81.43 -8.78
N LEU A 13 25.28 81.69 -9.39
CA LEU A 13 26.20 80.63 -9.83
C LEU A 13 26.80 79.84 -8.66
N LYS A 14 27.02 80.51 -7.52
CA LYS A 14 27.50 79.86 -6.30
C LYS A 14 26.44 78.91 -5.72
N GLU A 15 25.19 79.37 -5.66
CA GLU A 15 24.06 78.54 -5.20
C GLU A 15 23.83 77.33 -6.12
N GLU A 16 23.93 77.52 -7.43
CA GLU A 16 23.88 76.41 -8.39
C GLU A 16 25.05 75.43 -8.19
N ASN A 17 26.26 75.93 -7.93
CA ASN A 17 27.42 75.07 -7.65
C ASN A 17 27.23 74.26 -6.37
N ASP A 18 26.69 74.87 -5.31
CA ASP A 18 26.40 74.20 -4.04
C ASP A 18 25.29 73.14 -4.22
N SER A 19 24.25 73.44 -5.00
CA SER A 19 23.20 72.48 -5.36
C SER A 19 23.76 71.27 -6.14
N LEU A 20 24.62 71.52 -7.12
CA LEU A 20 25.25 70.45 -7.91
C LEU A 20 26.18 69.59 -7.06
N ARG A 21 26.91 70.18 -6.10
CA ARG A 21 27.72 69.41 -5.14
C ARG A 21 26.87 68.46 -4.31
N CYS A 22 25.77 68.96 -3.74
CA CYS A 22 24.84 68.12 -3.00
C CYS A 22 24.27 66.98 -3.85
N GLN A 23 23.94 67.26 -5.11
CA GLN A 23 23.40 66.25 -6.02
C GLN A 23 24.46 65.19 -6.39
N LEU A 24 25.71 65.59 -6.62
CA LEU A 24 26.81 64.67 -6.86
C LEU A 24 27.10 63.79 -5.65
N ASP A 25 27.05 64.34 -4.43
CA ASP A 25 27.20 63.57 -3.20
C ASP A 25 26.04 62.58 -3.01
N ALA A 26 24.82 62.96 -3.36
CA ALA A 26 23.67 62.06 -3.34
C ALA A 26 23.86 60.88 -4.33
N TYR A 27 24.24 61.16 -5.58
CA TYR A 27 24.51 60.11 -6.57
C TYR A 27 25.71 59.24 -6.18
N ARG A 28 26.74 59.82 -5.58
CA ARG A 28 27.89 59.07 -5.06
C ARG A 28 27.45 58.08 -3.98
N ASN A 29 26.61 58.52 -3.05
CA ASN A 29 26.05 57.66 -2.00
C ASN A 29 25.16 56.55 -2.57
N GLU A 30 24.30 56.87 -3.55
CA GLU A 30 23.44 55.88 -4.21
C GLU A 30 24.26 54.81 -4.96
N VAL A 31 25.30 55.22 -5.67
CA VAL A 31 26.22 54.29 -6.36
C VAL A 31 26.96 53.40 -5.36
N GLU A 32 27.39 53.94 -4.23
CA GLU A 32 28.05 53.18 -3.17
C GLU A 32 27.10 52.15 -2.54
N LEU A 33 25.84 52.53 -2.32
CA LEU A 33 24.78 51.64 -1.85
C LEU A 33 24.50 50.51 -2.86
N LEU A 34 24.36 50.84 -4.15
CA LEU A 34 24.13 49.85 -5.22
C LEU A 34 25.31 48.87 -5.35
N LYS A 35 26.55 49.34 -5.20
CA LYS A 35 27.74 48.47 -5.17
C LYS A 35 27.74 47.55 -3.95
N GLN A 36 27.35 48.06 -2.79
CA GLN A 36 27.24 47.26 -1.58
C GLN A 36 26.14 46.18 -1.70
N GLU A 37 25.00 46.51 -2.32
CA GLU A 37 23.91 45.58 -2.56
C GLU A 37 24.30 44.47 -3.55
N GLN A 38 24.96 44.81 -4.65
CA GLN A 38 25.53 43.81 -5.57
C GLN A 38 26.58 42.92 -4.89
N GLY A 39 27.44 43.50 -4.04
CA GLY A 39 28.44 42.76 -3.27
C GLY A 39 27.84 41.82 -2.21
N LYS A 40 26.64 42.12 -1.67
CA LYS A 40 25.95 41.28 -0.69
C LYS A 40 25.15 40.14 -1.34
N ASN A 41 24.71 40.29 -2.59
CA ASN A 41 23.97 39.26 -3.31
C ASN A 41 24.87 38.11 -3.83
N GLN A 42 26.18 38.29 -3.97
CA GLN A 42 27.09 37.21 -4.42
C GLN A 42 27.45 36.17 -3.34
N PRO A 43 27.77 36.55 -2.08
CA PRO A 43 28.12 35.57 -1.04
C PRO A 43 26.91 34.79 -0.51
N MET A 44 25.76 35.45 -0.33
CA MET A 44 24.56 34.83 0.27
C MET A 44 23.94 33.74 -0.63
N ILE A 45 23.93 33.94 -1.95
CA ILE A 45 23.44 32.94 -2.90
C ILE A 45 24.39 31.73 -2.94
N SER A 46 25.71 31.96 -2.85
CA SER A 46 26.72 30.89 -2.87
C SER A 46 26.66 29.97 -1.65
N GLU A 47 26.44 30.49 -0.44
CA GLU A 47 26.31 29.64 0.76
C GLU A 47 25.01 28.82 0.75
N GLU A 48 23.91 29.42 0.31
CA GLU A 48 22.64 28.71 0.16
C GLU A 48 22.72 27.61 -0.91
N ASP A 49 23.43 27.86 -2.01
CA ASP A 49 23.65 26.85 -3.04
C ASP A 49 24.59 25.73 -2.57
N ASN A 50 25.63 26.03 -1.78
CA ASN A 50 26.49 25.01 -1.18
C ASN A 50 25.72 24.13 -0.19
N THR A 51 24.89 24.73 0.67
CA THR A 51 24.07 23.98 1.63
C THR A 51 23.03 23.11 0.91
N ARG A 52 22.37 23.62 -0.13
CA ARG A 52 21.47 22.83 -0.99
C ARG A 52 22.19 21.68 -1.70
N ALA A 53 23.38 21.92 -2.26
CA ALA A 53 24.18 20.88 -2.90
C ALA A 53 24.59 19.77 -1.90
N GLN A 54 24.95 20.15 -0.68
CA GLN A 54 25.29 19.20 0.37
C GLN A 54 24.08 18.37 0.81
N GLN A 55 22.90 18.98 0.95
CA GLN A 55 21.64 18.27 1.22
C GLN A 55 21.28 17.28 0.10
N LEU A 56 21.42 17.69 -1.16
CA LEU A 56 21.22 16.82 -2.33
C LEU A 56 22.17 15.61 -2.29
N SER A 57 23.45 15.84 -1.95
CA SER A 57 24.43 14.76 -1.81
C SER A 57 24.03 13.74 -0.76
N PHE A 58 23.57 14.19 0.42
CA PHE A 58 23.11 13.28 1.48
C PHE A 58 21.89 12.46 1.05
N LEU A 59 20.92 13.11 0.40
CA LEU A 59 19.73 12.42 -0.11
C LEU A 59 20.09 11.39 -1.18
N GLN A 60 21.00 11.73 -2.10
CA GLN A 60 21.49 10.83 -3.13
C GLN A 60 22.20 9.62 -2.53
N GLN A 61 23.03 9.82 -1.51
CA GLN A 61 23.71 8.74 -0.79
C GLN A 61 22.71 7.82 -0.05
N ALA A 62 21.70 8.39 0.60
CA ALA A 62 20.64 7.62 1.27
C ALA A 62 19.83 6.79 0.26
N LEU A 63 19.48 7.39 -0.88
CA LEU A 63 18.73 6.72 -1.95
C LEU A 63 19.53 5.56 -2.55
N GLN A 64 20.83 5.74 -2.79
CA GLN A 64 21.70 4.68 -3.29
C GLN A 64 21.85 3.53 -2.27
N GLY A 65 21.95 3.85 -0.98
CA GLY A 65 21.96 2.86 0.10
C GLY A 65 20.66 2.05 0.15
N MET A 66 19.50 2.71 0.07
CA MET A 66 18.21 2.05 0.07
C MET A 66 18.01 1.17 -1.17
N GLN A 67 18.42 1.63 -2.36
CA GLN A 67 18.38 0.82 -3.58
C GLN A 67 19.22 -0.46 -3.45
N LYS A 68 20.40 -0.37 -2.85
CA LYS A 68 21.26 -1.53 -2.59
C LYS A 68 20.58 -2.53 -1.64
N GLN A 69 19.93 -2.04 -0.58
CA GLN A 69 19.19 -2.90 0.35
C GLN A 69 17.99 -3.58 -0.32
N LEU A 70 17.23 -2.84 -1.14
CA LEU A 70 16.10 -3.39 -1.89
C LEU A 70 16.54 -4.45 -2.90
N PHE A 71 17.68 -4.24 -3.58
CA PHE A 71 18.24 -5.24 -4.47
C PHE A 71 18.61 -6.52 -3.72
N LYS A 72 19.29 -6.39 -2.57
CA LYS A 72 19.66 -7.53 -1.73
C LYS A 72 18.44 -8.31 -1.24
N MET A 73 17.41 -7.62 -0.75
CA MET A 73 16.17 -8.26 -0.30
C MET A 73 15.44 -9.00 -1.43
N ARG A 74 15.47 -8.48 -2.67
CA ARG A 74 14.90 -9.18 -3.82
C ARG A 74 15.64 -10.47 -4.15
N GLU A 75 16.96 -10.45 -4.04
CA GLU A 75 17.80 -11.64 -4.25
C GLU A 75 17.52 -12.71 -3.17
N GLU A 76 17.47 -12.30 -1.90
CA GLU A 76 17.12 -13.19 -0.78
C GLU A 76 15.71 -13.80 -0.93
N LEU A 77 14.71 -13.02 -1.39
CA LEU A 77 13.37 -13.55 -1.65
C LEU A 77 13.36 -14.58 -2.78
N LYS A 78 14.11 -14.33 -3.87
CA LYS A 78 14.23 -15.26 -5.00
C LYS A 78 14.89 -16.57 -4.58
N GLU A 79 15.90 -16.50 -3.72
CA GLU A 79 16.55 -17.69 -3.15
C GLU A 79 15.57 -18.49 -2.28
N ARG A 80 14.81 -17.81 -1.41
CA ARG A 80 13.79 -18.46 -0.56
C ARG A 80 12.66 -19.09 -1.34
N GLU A 81 12.25 -18.48 -2.45
CA GLU A 81 11.25 -19.04 -3.36
C GLU A 81 11.75 -20.35 -3.99
N ALA A 82 13.01 -20.38 -4.45
CA ALA A 82 13.61 -21.59 -5.00
C ALA A 82 13.78 -22.71 -3.95
N GLU A 83 14.17 -22.35 -2.71
CA GLU A 83 14.22 -23.31 -1.60
C GLU A 83 12.85 -23.90 -1.27
N LEU A 84 11.81 -23.05 -1.29
CA LEU A 84 10.44 -23.49 -1.02
C LEU A 84 9.94 -24.45 -2.10
N GLU A 85 10.18 -24.15 -3.38
CA GLU A 85 9.80 -25.02 -4.50
C GLU A 85 10.45 -26.41 -4.35
N LYS A 86 11.75 -26.45 -4.08
CA LYS A 86 12.47 -27.70 -3.82
C LYS A 86 11.86 -28.46 -2.64
N SER A 87 11.53 -27.77 -1.55
CA SER A 87 10.90 -28.41 -0.39
C SER A 87 9.51 -28.96 -0.70
N VAL A 88 8.75 -28.35 -1.60
CA VAL A 88 7.46 -28.84 -2.06
C VAL A 88 7.64 -30.12 -2.89
N GLU A 89 8.61 -30.15 -3.80
CA GLU A 89 8.95 -31.35 -4.57
C GLU A 89 9.37 -32.52 -3.66
N ASP A 90 10.26 -32.27 -2.70
CA ASP A 90 10.71 -33.28 -1.72
C ASP A 90 9.53 -33.82 -0.90
N LYS A 91 8.62 -32.94 -0.45
CA LYS A 91 7.40 -33.34 0.27
C LYS A 91 6.48 -34.19 -0.59
N GLN A 92 6.33 -33.86 -1.87
CA GLN A 92 5.51 -34.63 -2.81
C GLN A 92 6.10 -36.02 -3.04
N GLN A 93 7.42 -36.12 -3.23
CA GLN A 93 8.12 -37.40 -3.37
C GLN A 93 7.93 -38.28 -2.12
N LEU A 94 8.07 -37.69 -0.93
CA LEU A 94 7.88 -38.43 0.31
C LEU A 94 6.43 -38.90 0.48
N ASN A 95 5.44 -38.07 0.11
CA ASN A 95 4.04 -38.44 0.15
C ASN A 95 3.74 -39.65 -0.77
N ASN A 96 4.30 -39.66 -1.99
CA ASN A 96 4.18 -40.79 -2.90
C ASN A 96 4.79 -42.08 -2.31
N GLN A 97 5.95 -41.98 -1.65
CA GLN A 97 6.56 -43.13 -0.96
C GLN A 97 5.66 -43.66 0.17
N VAL A 98 5.07 -42.76 0.96
CA VAL A 98 4.14 -43.14 2.03
C VAL A 98 2.89 -43.82 1.47
N LEU A 99 2.33 -43.32 0.36
CA LEU A 99 1.19 -43.96 -0.32
C LEU A 99 1.54 -45.36 -0.81
N ASN A 100 2.69 -45.53 -1.46
CA ASN A 100 3.16 -46.84 -1.95
C ASN A 100 3.37 -47.83 -0.80
N LEU A 101 3.96 -47.38 0.32
CA LEU A 101 4.13 -48.22 1.51
C LEU A 101 2.79 -48.62 2.12
N LYS A 102 1.83 -47.68 2.21
CA LYS A 102 0.48 -47.93 2.73
C LYS A 102 -0.27 -48.94 1.87
N GLU A 103 -0.17 -48.84 0.55
CA GLU A 103 -0.76 -49.79 -0.39
C GLU A 103 -0.11 -51.18 -0.25
N GLY A 104 1.22 -51.26 -0.15
CA GLY A 104 1.93 -52.50 0.12
C GLY A 104 1.48 -53.19 1.41
N LEU A 105 1.23 -52.41 2.47
CA LEU A 105 0.76 -52.91 3.76
C LEU A 105 -0.69 -53.44 3.68
N LEU A 106 -1.58 -52.74 2.96
CA LEU A 106 -2.95 -53.20 2.71
C LEU A 106 -2.98 -54.51 1.90
N ASN A 107 -2.11 -54.63 0.90
CA ASN A 107 -2.00 -55.86 0.10
C ASN A 107 -1.51 -57.04 0.95
N LEU A 108 -0.58 -56.82 1.88
CA LEU A 108 -0.12 -57.86 2.81
C LEU A 108 -1.26 -58.28 3.77
N GLN A 109 -1.97 -57.32 4.35
CA GLN A 109 -3.10 -57.56 5.24
C GLN A 109 -4.24 -58.35 4.56
N ASN A 110 -4.52 -58.07 3.28
CA ASN A 110 -5.51 -58.82 2.49
C ASN A 110 -5.04 -60.25 2.18
N THR A 111 -3.73 -60.47 2.04
CA THR A 111 -3.17 -61.81 1.77
C THR A 111 -3.28 -62.72 3.00
N ASP A 112 -3.14 -62.16 4.20
CA ASP A 112 -3.33 -62.89 5.47
C ASP A 112 -4.80 -63.31 5.70
N ILE A 113 -5.79 -62.51 5.28
CA ILE A 113 -7.21 -62.88 5.37
C ILE A 113 -7.54 -64.03 4.40
N VAL A 114 -7.03 -64.00 3.17
CA VAL A 114 -7.30 -65.04 2.15
C VAL A 114 -6.61 -66.38 2.50
N GLN A 115 -5.50 -66.37 3.23
CA GLN A 115 -4.87 -67.60 3.73
C GLN A 115 -5.59 -68.20 4.96
N LEU A 116 -6.17 -67.36 5.82
CA LEU A 116 -6.90 -67.83 7.01
C LEU A 116 -8.28 -68.41 6.67
N GLU A 117 -8.94 -67.89 5.62
CA GLU A 117 -10.23 -68.42 5.15
C GLU A 117 -10.10 -69.78 4.41
N LYS A 118 -8.95 -70.07 3.79
CA LYS A 118 -8.70 -71.37 3.11
C LYS A 118 -8.44 -72.54 4.09
N SER A 119 -8.28 -72.26 5.38
CA SER A 119 -8.05 -73.28 6.42
C SER A 119 -9.26 -73.55 7.32
N GLN A 120 -10.41 -72.90 7.11
CA GLN A 120 -11.63 -73.07 7.93
C GLN A 120 -12.83 -73.62 7.15
N GLN A 121 -12.58 -74.44 6.12
CA GLN A 121 -13.63 -75.18 5.43
C GLN A 121 -13.59 -76.67 5.80
N ASP A 122 -13.62 -76.97 7.11
CA ASP A 122 -14.17 -78.22 7.63
C ASP A 122 -14.50 -78.03 9.11
N ASP A 123 -15.79 -77.80 9.38
CA ASP A 123 -16.61 -78.37 10.46
C ASP A 123 -17.65 -77.35 10.96
N ARG A 124 -18.91 -77.66 10.63
CA ARG A 124 -20.08 -76.83 10.93
C ARG A 124 -20.76 -77.42 12.16
N GLY A 125 -20.58 -76.78 13.31
CA GLY A 125 -21.37 -77.08 14.50
C GLY A 125 -21.36 -75.96 15.53
N GLY A 126 -22.53 -75.37 15.78
CA GLY A 126 -22.92 -74.94 17.13
C GLY A 126 -22.82 -73.45 17.48
N GLU A 127 -23.97 -72.78 17.34
CA GLU A 127 -24.59 -71.84 18.29
C GLU A 127 -24.05 -70.41 18.50
N GLU A 128 -25.03 -69.50 18.52
CA GLU A 128 -24.99 -68.06 18.71
C GLU A 128 -24.88 -67.68 20.19
N ASN A 129 -24.13 -66.62 20.54
CA ASN A 129 -24.66 -65.62 21.48
C ASN A 129 -23.94 -64.24 21.43
N ALA A 130 -24.77 -63.20 21.27
CA ALA A 130 -24.71 -61.77 21.67
C ALA A 130 -23.34 -61.14 22.01
N ASN A 131 -22.94 -59.94 21.52
CA ASN A 131 -23.65 -58.65 21.62
C ASN A 131 -22.86 -57.52 20.89
N GLN A 132 -23.58 -56.58 20.24
CA GLN A 132 -23.40 -55.09 20.25
C GLN A 132 -21.97 -54.47 20.18
N THR A 133 -21.62 -53.46 19.37
CA THR A 133 -22.36 -52.34 18.74
C THR A 133 -21.45 -51.64 17.70
N SER A 134 -22.06 -51.14 16.62
CA SER A 134 -21.72 -49.93 15.81
C SER A 134 -20.31 -49.68 15.28
N GLU A 135 -20.18 -49.55 13.95
CA GLU A 135 -20.01 -48.24 13.31
C GLU A 135 -20.24 -48.28 11.79
N ALA A 136 -20.51 -47.09 11.24
CA ALA A 136 -21.25 -46.84 10.02
C ALA A 136 -20.38 -46.66 8.77
N THR A 137 -20.89 -47.11 7.62
CA THR A 137 -20.59 -46.65 6.24
C THR A 137 -21.57 -47.41 5.32
N VAL A 138 -22.30 -46.86 4.35
CA VAL A 138 -21.91 -46.08 3.18
C VAL A 138 -23.18 -45.53 2.50
N SER A 139 -23.07 -44.30 1.98
CA SER A 139 -23.70 -43.70 0.77
C SER A 139 -25.17 -44.00 0.42
N THR A 140 -25.97 -42.95 0.24
CA THR A 140 -26.78 -42.81 -0.99
C THR A 140 -27.13 -41.33 -1.28
N VAL A 141 -26.96 -40.96 -2.55
CA VAL A 141 -27.43 -39.75 -3.23
C VAL A 141 -28.89 -39.39 -2.95
N VAL A 142 -29.22 -38.11 -2.72
CA VAL A 142 -30.61 -37.60 -2.84
C VAL A 142 -30.64 -36.13 -3.29
N SER A 143 -31.43 -35.92 -4.35
CA SER A 143 -31.94 -34.66 -4.91
C SER A 143 -32.95 -33.96 -3.98
N CYS A 144 -33.06 -32.62 -4.01
CA CYS A 144 -34.31 -31.87 -4.28
C CYS A 144 -34.27 -30.39 -3.84
N SER A 145 -35.07 -29.61 -4.56
CA SER A 145 -35.37 -28.19 -4.41
C SER A 145 -36.12 -27.82 -3.11
N GLN A 146 -35.96 -26.54 -2.74
CA GLN A 146 -36.98 -25.59 -2.25
C GLN A 146 -37.36 -25.48 -0.74
N GLU A 147 -37.29 -24.22 -0.28
CA GLU A 147 -38.11 -23.49 0.72
C GLU A 147 -37.84 -23.56 2.24
N LYS A 148 -37.66 -22.32 2.77
CA LYS A 148 -38.19 -21.75 4.02
C LYS A 148 -37.46 -21.95 5.36
N GLU A 149 -36.77 -20.86 5.74
CA GLU A 149 -36.81 -20.13 7.02
C GLU A 149 -36.92 -20.94 8.33
N GLY A 150 -35.80 -21.01 9.04
CA GLY A 150 -35.69 -21.39 10.45
C GLY A 150 -34.26 -21.17 10.96
N PRO A 151 -34.06 -20.83 12.24
CA PRO A 151 -33.04 -19.87 12.65
C PRO A 151 -31.82 -20.57 13.23
N GLN A 152 -30.65 -20.50 12.58
CA GLN A 152 -29.40 -20.67 13.32
C GLN A 152 -28.12 -20.28 12.56
N GLU A 153 -27.19 -19.85 13.40
CA GLU A 153 -25.74 -19.93 13.26
C GLU A 153 -25.00 -18.81 12.51
N LYS A 154 -24.11 -18.21 13.30
CA LYS A 154 -23.18 -17.15 12.93
C LYS A 154 -22.26 -17.66 11.83
N ASN A 155 -22.68 -17.46 10.59
CA ASN A 155 -21.80 -17.55 9.42
C ASN A 155 -20.61 -16.60 9.60
N PRO A 156 -19.42 -16.92 9.08
CA PRO A 156 -18.34 -15.96 8.98
C PRO A 156 -18.88 -14.74 8.22
N LEU A 157 -18.89 -13.58 8.88
CA LEU A 157 -19.48 -12.36 8.34
C LEU A 157 -18.94 -12.14 6.92
N SER A 158 -19.81 -12.19 5.92
CA SER A 158 -19.42 -11.78 4.58
C SER A 158 -18.90 -10.34 4.67
N PRO A 159 -17.76 -9.99 4.05
CA PRO A 159 -17.19 -8.65 4.14
C PRO A 159 -18.13 -7.55 3.61
N VAL A 160 -19.17 -7.95 2.88
CA VAL A 160 -20.25 -7.12 2.34
C VAL A 160 -21.57 -7.72 2.82
N ASN A 161 -22.41 -6.90 3.45
CA ASN A 161 -23.66 -7.30 4.12
C ASN A 161 -24.91 -6.86 3.35
N SER A 162 -24.78 -6.12 2.25
CA SER A 162 -25.91 -5.70 1.41
C SER A 162 -25.50 -5.45 -0.05
N GLU A 163 -26.48 -5.51 -0.96
CA GLU A 163 -26.30 -5.13 -2.36
C GLU A 163 -25.85 -3.67 -2.50
N ARG A 164 -26.36 -2.78 -1.65
CA ARG A 164 -25.93 -1.37 -1.59
C ARG A 164 -24.43 -1.24 -1.33
N GLU A 165 -23.91 -1.99 -0.36
CA GLU A 165 -22.48 -1.98 -0.07
C GLU A 165 -21.66 -2.55 -1.24
N ALA A 166 -22.15 -3.60 -1.92
CA ALA A 166 -21.47 -4.14 -3.10
C ALA A 166 -21.36 -3.10 -4.23
N LEU A 167 -22.43 -2.34 -4.47
CA LEU A 167 -22.44 -1.23 -5.44
C LEU A 167 -21.47 -0.12 -5.03
N LEU A 168 -21.46 0.28 -3.76
CA LEU A 168 -20.52 1.27 -3.24
C LEU A 168 -19.07 0.81 -3.41
N VAL A 169 -18.77 -0.46 -3.10
CA VAL A 169 -17.43 -1.03 -3.33
C VAL A 169 -17.03 -0.93 -4.79
N GLY A 170 -17.91 -1.28 -5.73
CA GLY A 170 -17.62 -1.16 -7.16
C GLY A 170 -17.37 0.29 -7.61
N ILE A 171 -18.19 1.23 -7.16
CA ILE A 171 -18.04 2.65 -7.49
C ILE A 171 -16.76 3.23 -6.88
N ILE A 172 -16.46 2.92 -5.61
CA ILE A 172 -15.25 3.41 -4.94
C ILE A 172 -14.00 2.76 -5.55
N ALA A 173 -14.04 1.48 -5.91
CA ALA A 173 -12.95 0.80 -6.59
C ALA A 173 -12.61 1.46 -7.93
N THR A 174 -13.61 1.72 -8.78
CA THR A 174 -13.40 2.38 -10.07
C THR A 174 -12.91 3.82 -9.91
N PHE A 175 -13.43 4.56 -8.93
CA PHE A 175 -12.95 5.90 -8.57
C PHE A 175 -11.47 5.87 -8.14
N LEU A 176 -11.12 5.05 -7.16
CA LEU A 176 -9.75 4.99 -6.64
C LEU A 176 -8.75 4.41 -7.65
N HIS A 177 -9.20 3.57 -8.59
CA HIS A 177 -8.34 3.01 -9.62
C HIS A 177 -7.72 4.07 -10.53
N VAL A 178 -8.42 5.19 -10.78
CA VAL A 178 -7.89 6.31 -11.56
C VAL A 178 -7.13 7.34 -10.71
N HIS A 179 -6.98 7.09 -9.40
CA HIS A 179 -6.26 7.96 -8.46
C HIS A 179 -4.96 7.30 -7.97
N PRO A 180 -3.82 7.51 -8.68
CA PRO A 180 -2.55 6.83 -8.36
C PRO A 180 -2.00 7.17 -6.97
N PHE A 181 -2.38 8.31 -6.39
CA PHE A 181 -2.00 8.74 -5.05
C PHE A 181 -3.12 8.58 -4.02
N GLY A 182 -4.18 7.83 -4.37
CA GLY A 182 -5.36 7.67 -3.54
C GLY A 182 -6.15 8.97 -3.31
N ALA A 183 -7.14 8.89 -2.45
CA ALA A 183 -8.03 10.00 -2.11
C ALA A 183 -8.36 10.04 -0.62
N SER A 184 -8.58 11.24 -0.08
CA SER A 184 -9.07 11.38 1.29
C SER A 184 -10.51 10.87 1.39
N ILE A 185 -10.95 10.52 2.60
CA ILE A 185 -12.32 10.04 2.84
C ILE A 185 -13.36 11.11 2.47
N GLU A 186 -13.05 12.38 2.73
CA GLU A 186 -13.88 13.53 2.39
C GLU A 186 -14.04 13.68 0.88
N TYR A 187 -12.97 13.45 0.12
CA TYR A 187 -13.03 13.54 -1.34
C TYR A 187 -13.85 12.40 -1.94
N ILE A 188 -13.68 11.17 -1.43
CA ILE A 188 -14.50 10.01 -1.82
C ILE A 188 -15.98 10.31 -1.52
N CYS A 189 -16.29 10.77 -0.31
CA CYS A 189 -17.67 11.08 0.07
C CYS A 189 -18.26 12.20 -0.79
N SER A 190 -17.48 13.23 -1.13
CA SER A 190 -17.91 14.31 -2.03
C SER A 190 -18.23 13.80 -3.43
N TYR A 191 -17.46 12.82 -3.94
CA TYR A 191 -17.75 12.16 -5.21
C TYR A 191 -19.07 11.38 -5.13
N LEU A 192 -19.21 10.55 -4.10
CA LEU A 192 -20.35 9.67 -3.90
C LEU A 192 -21.67 10.42 -3.65
N GLN A 193 -21.62 11.55 -2.94
CA GLN A 193 -22.79 12.40 -2.66
C GLN A 193 -23.45 12.99 -3.92
N ARG A 194 -22.72 13.07 -5.04
CA ARG A 194 -23.30 13.44 -6.35
C ARG A 194 -24.18 12.35 -6.94
N LEU A 195 -23.99 11.10 -6.51
CA LEU A 195 -24.74 9.93 -6.97
C LEU A 195 -25.88 9.58 -6.01
N ASP A 196 -25.63 9.67 -4.69
CA ASP A 196 -26.62 9.43 -3.63
C ASP A 196 -26.39 10.39 -2.46
N THR A 197 -27.37 11.25 -2.19
CA THR A 197 -27.30 12.26 -1.13
C THR A 197 -27.40 11.66 0.28
N LYS A 198 -27.70 10.37 0.43
CA LYS A 198 -27.83 9.69 1.74
C LYS A 198 -26.53 9.04 2.23
N ILE A 199 -25.39 9.38 1.63
CA ILE A 199 -24.10 8.75 1.95
C ILE A 199 -23.49 9.36 3.21
N ASN A 200 -23.27 8.50 4.20
CA ASN A 200 -22.65 8.84 5.48
C ASN A 200 -21.15 8.55 5.43
N THR A 201 -20.32 9.54 5.80
CA THR A 201 -18.85 9.41 5.81
C THR A 201 -18.38 8.22 6.65
N SER A 202 -18.94 8.04 7.84
CA SER A 202 -18.57 6.97 8.76
C SER A 202 -18.92 5.57 8.23
N GLU A 203 -20.01 5.45 7.47
CA GLU A 203 -20.41 4.18 6.85
C GLU A 203 -19.41 3.78 5.76
N VAL A 204 -19.02 4.75 4.92
CA VAL A 204 -18.02 4.54 3.87
C VAL A 204 -16.67 4.17 4.48
N GLU A 205 -16.23 4.89 5.51
CA GLU A 205 -14.96 4.59 6.17
C GLU A 205 -14.94 3.20 6.82
N ALA A 206 -16.04 2.80 7.47
CA ALA A 206 -16.19 1.46 8.04
C ALA A 206 -16.18 0.37 6.96
N LEU A 207 -16.85 0.61 5.82
CA LEU A 207 -16.89 -0.31 4.68
C LEU A 207 -15.48 -0.51 4.09
N LEU A 208 -14.73 0.56 3.85
CA LEU A 208 -13.36 0.48 3.31
C LEU A 208 -12.43 -0.24 4.29
N SER A 209 -12.58 0.03 5.59
CA SER A 209 -11.79 -0.62 6.65
C SER A 209 -12.06 -2.13 6.76
N ARG A 210 -13.27 -2.58 6.42
CA ARG A 210 -13.64 -4.01 6.43
C ARG A 210 -13.09 -4.79 5.23
N LEU A 211 -12.52 -4.11 4.23
CA LEU A 211 -12.06 -4.69 2.98
C LEU A 211 -10.55 -4.43 2.74
N PRO A 212 -9.65 -4.87 3.65
CA PRO A 212 -8.23 -4.53 3.61
C PRO A 212 -7.46 -5.09 2.39
N CYS A 213 -7.99 -6.13 1.74
CA CYS A 213 -7.43 -6.68 0.51
C CYS A 213 -7.82 -5.87 -0.74
N THR A 214 -8.87 -5.05 -0.65
CA THR A 214 -9.38 -4.25 -1.76
C THR A 214 -8.97 -2.78 -1.63
N PHE A 215 -9.05 -2.24 -0.42
CA PHE A 215 -8.74 -0.85 -0.11
C PHE A 215 -7.73 -0.77 1.02
N ARG A 216 -6.76 0.13 0.87
CA ARG A 216 -5.71 0.35 1.87
C ARG A 216 -5.69 1.80 2.28
N GLN A 217 -5.61 2.06 3.59
CA GLN A 217 -5.38 3.39 4.11
C GLN A 217 -3.87 3.62 4.23
N GLU A 218 -3.40 4.70 3.61
CA GLU A 218 -2.00 5.11 3.60
C GLU A 218 -1.89 6.55 4.13
N LEU A 219 -0.78 6.83 4.80
CA LEU A 219 -0.41 8.19 5.19
C LEU A 219 0.48 8.79 4.11
N SER A 220 0.03 9.87 3.49
CA SER A 220 0.77 10.62 2.47
C SER A 220 1.25 11.95 3.05
N GLY A 221 2.46 12.41 2.72
CA GLY A 221 3.01 13.69 3.18
C GLY A 221 3.96 13.60 4.38
N VAL A 222 4.48 14.75 4.83
CA VAL A 222 5.47 14.87 5.92
C VAL A 222 5.14 16.07 6.81
N GLY A 223 5.12 15.87 8.13
CA GLY A 223 4.89 16.94 9.10
C GLY A 223 3.48 17.54 8.99
N ALA A 224 3.38 18.84 8.70
CA ALA A 224 2.11 19.56 8.62
C ALA A 224 1.24 19.17 7.41
N SER A 225 1.80 18.46 6.41
CA SER A 225 1.07 17.98 5.23
C SER A 225 0.67 16.51 5.30
N LEU A 226 0.80 15.87 6.47
CA LEU A 226 0.43 14.46 6.64
C LEU A 226 -1.09 14.27 6.51
N GLU A 227 -1.52 13.52 5.51
CA GLU A 227 -2.92 13.25 5.20
C GLU A 227 -3.21 11.74 5.11
N LYS A 228 -4.41 11.34 5.54
CA LYS A 228 -4.91 9.97 5.38
C LYS A 228 -5.57 9.84 4.02
N ARG A 229 -5.07 8.91 3.20
CA ARG A 229 -5.63 8.62 1.87
C ARG A 229 -5.94 7.14 1.73
N TRP A 230 -7.00 6.83 1.00
CA TRP A 230 -7.37 5.48 0.61
C TRP A 230 -6.85 5.19 -0.80
N SER A 231 -6.20 4.06 -0.97
CA SER A 231 -5.73 3.52 -2.25
C SER A 231 -6.46 2.22 -2.59
N PHE A 232 -6.61 1.93 -3.88
CA PHE A 232 -7.19 0.67 -4.36
C PHE A 232 -6.08 -0.34 -4.64
N CYS A 233 -6.14 -1.51 -4.00
CA CYS A 233 -5.16 -2.58 -4.12
C CYS A 233 -5.76 -3.95 -4.46
N GLY A 234 -7.01 -4.00 -4.93
CA GLY A 234 -7.70 -5.27 -5.24
C GLY A 234 -6.98 -6.16 -6.27
N PHE A 235 -6.17 -5.57 -7.16
CA PHE A 235 -5.39 -6.33 -8.14
C PHE A 235 -4.03 -6.81 -7.63
N GLN A 236 -3.62 -6.45 -6.41
CA GLN A 236 -2.33 -6.89 -5.87
C GLN A 236 -2.34 -8.39 -5.54
N GLY A 237 -3.50 -8.95 -5.16
CA GLY A 237 -3.66 -10.37 -4.79
C GLY A 237 -3.75 -11.35 -5.96
N ILE A 238 -4.09 -10.89 -7.16
CA ILE A 238 -4.16 -11.74 -8.37
C ILE A 238 -2.81 -11.91 -9.08
N LYS A 239 -1.76 -11.20 -8.64
CA LYS A 239 -0.40 -11.30 -9.20
C LYS A 239 0.47 -12.37 -8.52
N SER A 240 -0.10 -13.14 -7.60
CA SER A 240 0.59 -14.20 -6.83
C SER A 240 -0.04 -15.57 -7.02
N THR A 241 -0.58 -15.86 -8.21
CA THR A 241 -0.97 -17.22 -8.63
C THR A 241 -0.28 -17.56 -9.93
#